data_AF-A0A1Y4J155-F1
#
_entry.id   AF-A0A1Y4J155-F1
#
_cell.length_a   1.000
_cell.length_b   1.000
_cell.length_c   1.000
_cell.angle_alpha   90.00
_cell.angle_beta   90.00
_cell.angle_gamma   90.00
#
_symmetry.space_group_name_H-M   'P 1'
#
loop_
_entity.id
_entity.type
_entity.pdbx_description
1 polymer ?
#
loop_
_entity_poly.entity_id
_entity_poly.type
_entity_poly.pdbx_seq_one_letter_code
_entity_poly.pdbx_strand_id
1 'polypeptide(L)'
;MEKRAMAVREEQWIQTIAAAKQSGQPIKVWCAEHGVPLSSFYKWQRKMRDSLLTKEKAEIQFQELEVPQNICGPATSDRILLHIQDILVELPAGASAEQISAVVRGIRHAG
;
A
#
# COMPACT_ATOMS: atom_id res chain seq x y z
N MET A 1 -9.89 15.07 -37.08
CA MET A 1 -10.75 16.05 -36.36
C MET A 1 -11.59 15.41 -35.25
N GLU A 2 -11.96 14.13 -35.36
CA GLU A 2 -12.87 13.46 -34.41
C GLU A 2 -12.33 13.29 -32.98
N LYS A 3 -11.02 13.09 -32.80
CA LYS A 3 -10.39 12.96 -31.47
C LYS A 3 -10.52 14.23 -30.61
N ARG A 4 -10.53 15.41 -31.23
CA ARG A 4 -10.70 16.70 -30.50
C ARG A 4 -12.14 16.91 -30.04
N ALA A 5 -13.12 16.46 -30.83
CA ALA A 5 -14.53 16.53 -30.45
C ALA A 5 -14.90 15.56 -29.32
N MET A 6 -14.14 14.48 -29.11
CA MET A 6 -14.31 13.59 -27.96
C MET A 6 -13.75 14.20 -26.68
N ALA A 7 -12.54 14.78 -26.74
CA ALA A 7 -11.91 15.45 -25.59
C ALA A 7 -12.75 16.62 -25.06
N VAL A 8 -13.27 17.48 -25.94
CA VAL A 8 -14.12 18.62 -25.56
C VAL A 8 -15.40 18.17 -24.85
N ARG A 9 -15.96 17.01 -25.24
CA ARG A 9 -17.14 16.45 -24.57
C ARG A 9 -16.80 15.91 -23.18
N GLU A 10 -15.65 15.28 -23.00
CA GLU A 10 -15.21 14.81 -21.68
C GLU A 10 -15.00 15.95 -20.70
N GLU A 11 -14.40 17.06 -21.14
CA GLU A 11 -14.24 18.27 -20.31
C GLU A 11 -15.60 18.83 -19.86
N GLN A 12 -16.58 18.89 -20.76
CA GLN A 12 -17.94 19.30 -20.43
C GLN A 12 -18.60 18.36 -19.41
N TRP A 13 -18.37 17.06 -19.50
CA TRP A 13 -18.91 16.10 -18.53
C TRP A 13 -18.28 16.28 -17.14
N ILE A 14 -16.98 16.53 -17.08
CA ILE A 14 -16.27 16.81 -15.82
C ILE A 14 -16.86 18.06 -15.16
N GLN A 15 -17.01 19.15 -15.92
CA GLN A 15 -17.57 20.41 -15.41
C GLN A 15 -19.01 20.22 -14.92
N THR A 16 -19.83 19.51 -15.69
CA THR A 16 -21.22 19.17 -15.34
C THR A 16 -21.29 18.39 -14.02
N ILE A 17 -20.45 17.36 -13.87
CA ILE A 17 -20.43 16.53 -12.66
C ILE A 17 -19.89 17.31 -11.45
N ALA A 18 -18.91 18.19 -11.66
CA ALA A 18 -18.40 19.08 -10.61
C ALA A 18 -19.46 20.08 -10.15
N ALA A 19 -20.17 20.72 -11.08
CA ALA A 19 -21.27 21.64 -10.79
C ALA A 19 -22.42 20.92 -10.05
N ALA A 20 -22.79 19.71 -10.48
CA ALA A 20 -23.79 18.89 -9.80
C ALA A 20 -23.40 18.60 -8.35
N LYS A 21 -22.14 18.25 -8.10
CA LYS A 21 -21.63 18.02 -6.73
C LYS A 21 -21.61 19.29 -5.88
N GLN A 22 -21.20 20.43 -6.46
CA GLN A 22 -21.18 21.72 -5.77
C GLN A 22 -22.58 22.22 -5.42
N SER A 23 -23.59 21.89 -6.22
CA SER A 23 -24.98 22.27 -5.95
C SER A 23 -25.53 21.67 -4.65
N GLY A 24 -24.98 20.53 -4.19
CA GLY A 24 -25.49 19.78 -3.03
C GLY A 24 -26.90 19.20 -3.24
N GLN A 25 -27.51 19.38 -4.41
CA GLN A 25 -28.84 18.87 -4.73
C GLN A 25 -28.76 17.39 -5.16
N PRO A 26 -29.85 16.62 -4.99
CA PRO A 26 -29.92 15.27 -5.52
C PRO A 26 -29.77 15.27 -7.05
N ILE A 27 -28.89 14.40 -7.56
CA ILE A 27 -28.50 14.34 -8.98
C ILE A 27 -29.71 14.30 -9.92
N LYS A 28 -30.78 13.59 -9.54
CA LYS A 28 -32.01 13.49 -10.34
C LYS A 28 -32.68 14.87 -10.55
N VAL A 29 -32.69 15.72 -9.53
CA VAL A 29 -33.26 17.08 -9.60
C VAL A 29 -32.34 17.97 -10.42
N TRP A 30 -31.04 17.96 -10.10
CA TRP A 30 -30.05 18.75 -10.84
C TRP A 30 -30.04 18.44 -12.35
N CYS A 31 -30.10 17.15 -12.71
CA CYS A 31 -30.19 16.71 -14.10
C CYS A 31 -31.48 17.17 -14.79
N ALA A 32 -32.61 17.18 -14.08
CA ALA A 32 -33.88 17.66 -14.63
C ALA A 32 -33.84 19.18 -14.90
N GLU A 33 -33.24 19.97 -14.00
CA GLU A 33 -33.10 21.42 -14.14
C GLU A 33 -32.11 21.81 -15.25
N HIS A 34 -31.02 21.04 -15.42
CA HIS A 34 -29.95 21.34 -16.38
C HIS A 34 -30.14 20.63 -17.73
N GLY A 35 -31.25 19.93 -17.94
CA GLY A 35 -31.54 19.22 -19.20
C GLY A 35 -30.59 18.07 -19.51
N VAL A 36 -29.94 17.50 -18.49
CA VAL A 36 -28.99 16.40 -18.65
C VAL A 36 -29.72 15.07 -18.48
N PRO A 37 -29.67 14.15 -19.48
CA PRO A 37 -30.25 12.83 -19.32
C PRO A 37 -29.55 12.06 -18.21
N LEU A 38 -30.31 11.57 -17.23
CA LEU A 38 -29.77 10.85 -16.07
C LEU A 38 -28.93 9.63 -16.47
N SER A 39 -29.33 8.93 -17.53
CA SER A 39 -28.60 7.79 -18.09
C SER A 39 -27.22 8.18 -18.64
N SER A 40 -27.12 9.35 -19.29
CA SER A 40 -25.85 9.89 -19.77
C SER A 40 -24.96 10.32 -18.61
N PHE A 41 -25.53 10.98 -17.60
CA PHE A 41 -24.80 11.38 -16.40
C PHE A 41 -24.08 10.19 -15.73
N TYR A 42 -24.81 9.10 -15.47
CA TYR A 42 -24.21 7.90 -14.87
C TYR A 42 -23.19 7.22 -15.78
N LYS A 43 -23.38 7.26 -17.11
CA LYS A 43 -22.37 6.76 -18.06
C LYS A 43 -21.08 7.57 -17.98
N TRP A 44 -21.16 8.89 -17.90
CA TRP A 44 -19.99 9.77 -17.76
C TRP A 44 -19.29 9.57 -16.42
N GLN A 45 -20.07 9.47 -15.34
CA GLN A 45 -19.53 9.17 -14.01
C GLN A 45 -18.81 7.82 -13.97
N ARG A 46 -19.35 6.79 -14.62
CA ARG A 46 -18.70 5.48 -14.73
C ARG A 46 -17.40 5.58 -15.52
N LYS A 47 -17.40 6.23 -16.70
CA LYS A 47 -16.18 6.46 -17.50
C LYS A 47 -15.09 7.18 -16.73
N MET A 48 -15.45 8.19 -15.93
CA MET A 48 -14.48 8.87 -15.06
C MET A 48 -13.90 7.93 -14.01
N ARG A 49 -14.75 7.12 -13.36
CA ARG A 49 -14.28 6.14 -12.38
C ARG A 49 -13.34 5.11 -13.02
N ASP A 50 -13.70 4.57 -14.19
CA ASP A 50 -12.86 3.61 -14.92
C ASP A 50 -11.52 4.24 -15.36
N SER A 51 -11.53 5.51 -15.78
CA SER A 51 -10.29 6.22 -16.13
C SER A 51 -9.38 6.45 -14.93
N LEU A 52 -9.95 6.75 -13.75
CA LEU A 52 -9.17 6.87 -12.51
C LEU A 52 -8.64 5.51 -12.07
N LEU A 53 -9.47 4.46 -12.11
CA LEU A 53 -9.07 3.10 -11.75
C LEU A 53 -7.99 2.56 -12.70
N THR A 54 -8.02 2.93 -13.99
CA THR A 54 -7.00 2.52 -14.95
C THR A 54 -5.68 3.24 -14.71
N LYS A 55 -5.70 4.52 -14.32
CA LYS A 55 -4.50 5.25 -13.90
C LYS A 55 -3.93 4.70 -12.59
N GLU A 56 -4.78 4.49 -11.61
CA GLU A 56 -4.40 3.96 -10.30
C GLU A 56 -3.89 2.52 -10.41
N LYS A 57 -4.46 1.68 -11.29
CA LYS A 57 -3.94 0.35 -11.60
C LYS A 57 -2.62 0.38 -12.39
N ALA A 58 -2.36 1.45 -13.15
CA ALA A 58 -1.07 1.65 -13.79
C ALA A 58 0.01 2.12 -12.80
N GLU A 59 -0.39 2.81 -11.73
CA GLU A 59 0.50 3.27 -10.65
C GLU A 59 0.69 2.23 -9.53
N ILE A 60 -0.33 1.43 -9.22
CA ILE A 60 -0.26 0.30 -8.28
C ILE A 60 0.21 -0.94 -9.05
N GLN A 61 1.52 -1.00 -9.30
CA GLN A 61 2.16 -2.23 -9.71
C GLN A 61 2.38 -3.06 -8.44
N PHE A 62 1.59 -4.11 -8.25
CA PHE A 62 1.81 -5.08 -7.19
C PHE A 62 3.20 -5.70 -7.38
N GLN A 63 4.18 -5.22 -6.64
CA GLN A 63 5.51 -5.79 -6.60
C GLN A 63 5.48 -6.96 -5.64
N GLU A 64 5.78 -8.15 -6.15
CA GLU A 64 5.99 -9.33 -5.33
C GLU A 64 7.17 -9.04 -4.40
N LEU A 65 6.88 -8.90 -3.10
CA LEU A 65 7.91 -8.82 -2.08
C LEU A 65 8.61 -10.17 -2.06
N GLU A 66 9.92 -10.17 -2.31
CA GLU A 66 10.75 -11.34 -2.05
C GLU A 66 10.57 -11.69 -0.57
N VAL A 67 9.82 -12.76 -0.30
CA VAL A 67 9.78 -13.40 1.01
C VAL A 67 11.25 -13.62 1.37
N PRO A 68 11.75 -13.09 2.50
CA PRO A 68 13.13 -13.33 2.91
C PRO A 68 13.28 -14.84 2.90
N GLN A 69 14.14 -15.30 1.98
CA GLN A 69 14.40 -16.71 1.77
C GLN A 69 14.65 -17.26 3.16
N ASN A 70 13.75 -18.11 3.64
CA ASN A 70 13.96 -18.80 4.88
C ASN A 70 15.27 -19.54 4.66
N ILE A 71 16.35 -19.01 5.25
CA ILE A 71 17.70 -19.53 5.07
C ILE A 71 17.73 -20.83 5.89
N CYS A 72 17.06 -21.85 5.38
CA CYS A 72 17.41 -23.23 5.61
C CYS A 72 18.70 -23.49 4.82
N GLY A 73 19.75 -22.74 5.16
CA GLY A 73 21.10 -23.19 4.92
C GLY A 73 21.35 -24.42 5.79
N PRO A 74 22.33 -25.27 5.44
CA PRO A 74 22.72 -26.35 6.33
C PRO A 74 23.01 -25.73 7.69
N ALA A 75 22.35 -26.25 8.72
CA ALA A 75 22.53 -25.85 10.10
C ALA A 75 23.98 -26.14 10.52
N THR A 76 24.93 -25.28 10.15
CA THR A 76 26.13 -25.08 10.93
C THR A 76 25.73 -24.12 12.05
N SER A 77 24.83 -24.60 12.93
CA SER A 77 24.50 -23.96 14.19
C SER A 77 25.70 -24.11 15.13
N ASP A 78 26.85 -23.56 14.72
CA ASP A 78 28.03 -23.45 15.55
C ASP A 78 27.93 -22.20 16.45
N ARG A 79 26.70 -21.72 16.69
CA ARG A 79 26.42 -20.54 17.50
C ARG A 79 25.18 -20.75 18.35
N ILE A 80 25.28 -20.31 19.59
CA ILE A 80 24.24 -20.30 20.61
C ILE A 80 23.83 -18.84 20.79
N LEU A 81 22.53 -18.57 20.71
CA LEU A 81 21.96 -17.26 21.01
C LEU A 81 21.42 -17.26 22.44
N LEU A 82 21.92 -16.34 23.27
CA LEU A 82 21.43 -16.10 24.61
C LEU A 82 20.67 -14.77 24.64
N HIS A 83 19.46 -14.79 25.16
CA HIS A 83 18.65 -13.60 25.34
C HIS A 83 18.52 -13.29 26.83
N ILE A 84 19.11 -12.19 27.27
CA ILE A 84 19.10 -11.75 28.67
C ILE A 84 18.48 -10.35 28.72
N GLN A 85 17.22 -10.27 29.15
CA GLN A 85 16.41 -9.04 29.15
C GLN A 85 16.32 -8.41 27.75
N ASP A 86 17.04 -7.33 27.48
CA ASP A 86 17.09 -6.62 26.20
C ASP A 86 18.40 -6.90 25.42
N ILE A 87 19.29 -7.72 25.99
CA ILE A 87 20.61 -7.98 25.43
C ILE A 87 20.60 -9.35 24.76
N LEU A 88 20.86 -9.34 23.45
CA LEU A 88 21.13 -10.54 22.67
C LEU A 88 22.64 -10.78 22.62
N VAL A 89 23.05 -12.00 22.97
CA VAL A 89 24.45 -12.42 22.94
C VAL A 89 24.59 -13.62 22.02
N GLU A 90 25.47 -13.50 21.04
CA GLU A 90 25.83 -14.59 20.15
C GLU A 90 27.16 -15.19 20.61
N LEU A 91 27.16 -16.49 20.92
CA LEU A 91 28.34 -17.24 21.35
C LEU A 91 28.60 -18.41 20.41
N PRO A 92 29.85 -18.87 20.24
CA PRO A 92 30.13 -20.10 19.50
C PRO A 92 29.62 -21.34 20.25
N ALA A 93 29.23 -22.39 19.52
CA ALA A 93 28.71 -23.65 20.07
C ALA A 93 29.76 -24.42 20.88
N GLY A 94 31.05 -24.15 20.62
CA GLY A 94 32.18 -24.68 21.40
C GLY A 94 32.52 -23.89 22.68
N ALA A 95 31.70 -22.91 23.08
CA ALA A 95 31.95 -22.14 24.30
C ALA A 95 31.87 -23.02 25.55
N SER A 96 32.90 -22.98 26.41
CA SER A 96 32.90 -23.72 27.67
C SER A 96 31.90 -23.12 28.66
N ALA A 97 31.41 -23.95 29.60
CA ALA A 97 30.50 -23.50 30.64
C ALA A 97 31.07 -22.31 31.45
N GLU A 98 32.39 -22.28 31.65
CA GLU A 98 33.10 -21.20 32.33
C GLU A 98 33.00 -19.88 31.55
N GLN A 99 33.22 -19.92 30.24
CA GLN A 99 33.11 -18.75 29.34
C GLN A 99 31.68 -18.21 29.31
N ILE A 100 30.69 -19.09 29.18
CA ILE A 100 29.26 -18.71 29.21
C ILE A 100 28.94 -18.06 30.56
N SER A 101 29.39 -18.65 31.67
CA SER A 101 29.14 -18.11 33.01
C SER A 101 29.78 -16.74 33.25
N ALA A 102 30.98 -16.51 32.70
CA ALA A 102 31.69 -15.24 32.78
C ALA A 102 30.95 -14.14 32.02
N VAL A 103 30.45 -14.44 30.82
CA VAL A 103 29.65 -13.51 30.01
C VAL A 103 28.34 -13.17 30.71
N VAL A 104 27.59 -14.17 31.20
CA VAL A 104 26.34 -13.95 31.94
C VAL A 104 26.56 -13.12 33.20
N ARG A 105 27.67 -13.38 33.93
CA ARG A 105 28.05 -12.62 35.12
C ARG A 105 28.41 -11.18 34.77
N GLY A 106 29.21 -10.95 33.73
CA GLY A 106 29.56 -9.61 33.25
C GLY A 106 28.33 -8.78 32.91
N ILE A 107 27.38 -9.35 32.17
CA ILE A 107 26.12 -8.69 31.79
C ILE A 107 25.28 -8.34 33.03
N ARG A 108 25.24 -9.21 34.04
CA ARG A 108 24.49 -8.95 35.29
C ARG A 108 25.10 -7.83 36.14
N HIS A 109 26.41 -7.62 36.07
CA HIS A 109 27.12 -6.58 36.84
C HIS A 109 27.42 -5.31 36.04
N ALA A 110 27.08 -5.27 34.75
CA ALA A 110 27.27 -4.11 33.88
C ALA A 110 26.13 -3.07 34.00
N GLY A 111 25.24 -3.22 34.98
CA GLY A 111 24.13 -2.32 35.30
C GLY A 111 24.26 -1.71 36.68
#